data_AF-A0A172T182-F1
#
_entry.id   AF-A0A172T182-F1
#
_cell.length_a   1.000
_cell.length_b   1.000
_cell.length_c   1.000
_cell.angle_alpha   90.00
_cell.angle_beta   90.00
_cell.angle_gamma   90.00
#
_symmetry.space_group_name_H-M   'P 1'
#
loop_
_entity.id
_entity.type
_entity.pdbx_description
1 polymer ?
#
loop_
_entity_poly.entity_id
_entity_poly.type
_entity_poly.pdbx_seq_one_letter_code
_entity_poly.pdbx_strand_id
1 'polypeptide(L)'
;MTEPTQEKNNTEVVKNKSLYWDKIIYEKSRQYIIGNFKKNDIIKEIVKNMEFDDTIIQAIKSLSERRNNIVKNYSKKHILIDGTFKLRTKLLLGSGLPSLIEVGIHLSRNYGIPVIPATSIKGAFAHYLLEKMEEDKTITEELYKKIFGTDLNNPRENQRGLVIFLDALPQGDMRIEIDLINNHFQPYYMKQDNPPNDWYSPVPVQYIVVGASTYRFTILLDKESNFTEEEKNKIKTEFKNMLKLYGIGAKTNYGYGRFEPQAEN
;
A
#
# COMPACT_ATOMS: atom_id res chain seq x y z
N MET A 1 30.47 13.69 -42.86
CA MET A 1 29.76 12.44 -42.53
C MET A 1 30.21 12.02 -41.14
N THR A 2 29.50 12.49 -40.11
CA THR A 2 29.75 12.09 -38.72
C THR A 2 28.87 10.89 -38.44
N GLU A 3 29.50 9.74 -38.21
CA GLU A 3 28.81 8.52 -37.79
C GLU A 3 28.00 8.79 -36.51
N PRO A 4 26.76 8.29 -36.42
CA PRO A 4 26.03 8.33 -35.16
C PRO A 4 26.69 7.33 -34.21
N THR A 5 27.33 7.87 -33.17
CA THR A 5 27.82 7.13 -32.01
C THR A 5 26.71 6.21 -31.51
N GLN A 6 26.95 4.90 -31.58
CA GLN A 6 26.11 3.90 -30.94
C GLN A 6 26.01 4.25 -29.44
N GLU A 7 24.82 4.69 -29.00
CA GLU A 7 24.48 4.72 -27.59
C GLU A 7 24.61 3.29 -27.05
N LYS A 8 25.73 3.02 -26.37
CA LYS A 8 25.86 1.84 -25.54
C LYS A 8 24.71 1.90 -24.54
N ASN A 9 23.75 0.99 -24.68
CA ASN A 9 22.71 0.69 -23.70
C ASN A 9 23.36 0.21 -22.40
N ASN A 10 23.94 1.14 -21.65
CA ASN A 10 24.47 0.91 -20.33
C ASN A 10 23.25 0.77 -19.41
N THR A 11 22.79 -0.47 -19.23
CA THR A 11 21.73 -0.79 -18.28
C THR A 11 22.31 -0.71 -16.88
N GLU A 12 22.62 0.50 -16.43
CA GLU A 12 22.96 0.75 -15.04
C GLU A 12 21.77 0.35 -14.18
N VAL A 13 21.97 -0.72 -13.41
CA VAL A 13 20.97 -1.25 -12.48
C VAL A 13 20.86 -0.28 -11.31
N VAL A 14 19.73 0.42 -11.22
CA VAL A 14 19.46 1.34 -10.12
C VAL A 14 19.09 0.54 -8.88
N LYS A 15 19.91 0.66 -7.83
CA LYS A 15 19.70 -0.03 -6.55
C LYS A 15 18.46 0.47 -5.79
N ASN A 16 18.22 1.78 -5.78
CA ASN A 16 17.04 2.35 -5.12
C ASN A 16 15.85 2.40 -6.09
N LYS A 17 14.86 1.54 -5.85
CA LYS A 17 13.68 1.41 -6.74
C LYS A 17 12.73 2.61 -6.69
N SER A 18 12.65 3.32 -5.56
CA SER A 18 11.87 4.57 -5.50
C SER A 18 12.51 5.66 -6.35
N LEU A 19 13.84 5.82 -6.28
CA LEU A 19 14.55 6.76 -7.14
C LEU A 19 14.40 6.41 -8.62
N TYR A 20 14.47 5.11 -8.94
CA TYR A 20 14.19 4.62 -10.29
C TYR A 20 12.80 5.03 -10.76
N TRP A 21 11.78 4.69 -9.97
CA TRP A 21 10.35 4.90 -10.28
C TRP A 21 9.97 6.37 -10.37
N ASP A 22 10.41 7.20 -9.43
CA ASP A 22 9.95 8.58 -9.31
C ASP A 22 10.72 9.56 -10.20
N LYS A 23 11.95 9.22 -10.61
CA LYS A 23 12.87 10.15 -11.29
C LYS A 23 13.52 9.56 -12.54
N ILE A 24 14.26 8.47 -12.41
CA ILE A 24 15.15 8.00 -13.48
C ILE A 24 14.36 7.52 -14.69
N ILE A 25 13.24 6.82 -14.47
CA ILE A 25 12.42 6.34 -15.59
C ILE A 25 11.84 7.48 -16.43
N TYR A 26 11.43 8.58 -15.79
CA TYR A 26 10.92 9.76 -16.49
C TYR A 26 12.00 10.42 -17.34
N GLU A 27 13.20 10.55 -16.80
CA GLU A 27 14.34 11.13 -17.51
C GLU A 27 14.74 10.27 -18.72
N LYS A 28 14.90 8.95 -18.51
CA LYS A 28 15.22 8.00 -19.59
C LYS A 28 14.13 7.95 -20.66
N SER A 29 12.87 8.02 -20.24
CA SER A 29 11.73 7.93 -21.15
C SER A 29 11.33 9.27 -21.76
N ARG A 30 12.02 10.37 -21.43
CA ARG A 30 11.60 11.75 -21.78
C ARG A 30 11.34 11.92 -23.27
N GLN A 31 12.21 11.37 -24.13
CA GLN A 31 12.03 11.45 -25.59
C GLN A 31 10.83 10.63 -26.08
N TYR A 32 10.56 9.48 -25.46
CA TYR A 32 9.39 8.65 -25.78
C TYR A 32 8.08 9.28 -25.32
N ILE A 33 8.09 10.03 -24.21
CA ILE A 33 6.93 10.77 -23.70
C ILE A 33 6.58 11.95 -24.63
N ILE A 34 7.60 12.62 -25.18
CA ILE A 34 7.42 13.78 -26.07
C ILE A 34 7.08 13.33 -27.52
N GLY A 35 7.45 12.10 -27.91
CA GLY A 35 7.16 11.49 -29.20
C GLY A 35 5.99 10.48 -29.20
N ASN A 36 6.01 9.51 -30.12
CA ASN A 36 5.02 8.41 -30.17
C ASN A 36 5.29 7.37 -29.06
N PHE A 37 4.67 7.57 -27.89
CA PHE A 37 4.84 6.72 -26.71
C PHE A 37 4.37 5.27 -26.94
N LYS A 38 5.31 4.32 -26.97
CA LYS A 38 5.01 2.87 -26.97
C LYS A 38 5.02 2.30 -25.55
N LYS A 39 3.88 2.40 -24.86
CA LYS A 39 3.70 1.98 -23.44
C LYS A 39 4.19 0.55 -23.15
N ASN A 40 3.98 -0.38 -24.08
CA ASN A 40 4.29 -1.81 -23.89
C ASN A 40 5.80 -2.12 -23.81
N ASP A 41 6.64 -1.31 -24.46
CA ASP A 41 8.10 -1.55 -24.50
C ASP A 41 8.74 -1.16 -23.16
N ILE A 42 8.28 -0.06 -22.55
CA ILE A 42 8.78 0.47 -21.29
C ILE A 42 8.37 -0.41 -20.10
N ILE A 43 7.20 -1.04 -20.18
CA ILE A 43 6.68 -1.88 -19.08
C ILE A 43 7.56 -3.09 -18.80
N LYS A 44 8.16 -3.71 -19.84
CA LYS A 44 9.12 -4.81 -19.65
C LYS A 44 10.38 -4.33 -18.92
N GLU A 45 10.87 -3.16 -19.27
CA GLU A 45 12.02 -2.54 -18.60
C GLU A 45 11.71 -2.19 -17.15
N ILE A 46 10.52 -1.63 -16.89
CA ILE A 46 10.02 -1.33 -15.55
C ILE A 46 10.06 -2.58 -14.67
N VAL A 47 9.44 -3.67 -15.12
CA VAL A 47 9.37 -4.91 -14.33
C VAL A 47 10.77 -5.42 -14.02
N LYS A 48 11.64 -5.50 -15.02
CA LYS A 48 13.02 -5.96 -14.84
C LYS A 48 13.79 -5.10 -13.82
N ASN A 49 13.65 -3.78 -13.87
CA ASN A 49 14.37 -2.91 -12.94
C ASN A 49 13.75 -2.87 -11.54
N MET A 50 12.45 -3.15 -11.43
CA MET A 50 11.69 -3.22 -10.17
C MET A 50 11.77 -4.61 -9.52
N GLU A 51 12.44 -5.58 -10.15
CA GLU A 51 12.74 -6.87 -9.51
C GLU A 51 13.52 -6.66 -8.22
N PHE A 52 13.20 -7.51 -7.24
CA PHE A 52 13.82 -7.48 -5.94
C PHE A 52 15.22 -8.06 -6.00
N ASP A 53 16.21 -7.24 -5.67
CA ASP A 53 17.61 -7.63 -5.56
C ASP A 53 18.05 -7.72 -4.09
N ASP A 54 19.27 -8.23 -3.88
CA ASP A 54 19.86 -8.41 -2.55
C ASP A 54 19.88 -7.13 -1.70
N THR A 55 19.95 -5.96 -2.34
CA THR A 55 19.94 -4.66 -1.63
C THR A 55 18.61 -4.45 -0.91
N ILE A 56 17.49 -4.81 -1.57
CA ILE A 56 16.16 -4.66 -0.97
C ILE A 56 15.96 -5.69 0.13
N ILE A 57 16.43 -6.93 -0.07
CA ILE A 57 16.37 -7.98 0.96
C ILE A 57 17.12 -7.53 2.22
N GLN A 58 18.32 -6.96 2.06
CA GLN A 58 19.09 -6.40 3.18
C GLN A 58 18.38 -5.22 3.85
N ALA A 59 17.74 -4.34 3.07
CA ALA A 59 16.97 -3.23 3.60
C ALA A 59 15.75 -3.71 4.41
N ILE A 60 15.01 -4.71 3.92
CA ILE A 60 13.90 -5.35 4.65
C ILE A 60 14.40 -5.95 5.96
N LYS A 61 15.53 -6.69 5.93
CA LYS A 61 16.13 -7.25 7.14
C LYS A 61 16.48 -6.17 8.16
N SER A 62 17.16 -5.11 7.73
CA SER A 62 17.55 -3.99 8.59
C SER A 62 16.34 -3.26 9.21
N LEU A 63 15.27 -3.06 8.42
CA LEU A 63 14.03 -2.47 8.93
C LEU A 63 13.32 -3.40 9.92
N SER A 64 13.38 -4.70 9.69
CA SER A 64 12.80 -5.72 10.57
C SER A 64 13.53 -5.77 11.91
N GLU A 65 14.86 -5.69 11.92
CA GLU A 65 15.68 -5.59 13.13
C GLU A 65 15.37 -4.31 13.92
N ARG A 66 15.23 -3.16 13.24
CA ARG A 66 14.79 -1.92 13.89
C ARG A 66 13.39 -2.05 14.49
N ARG A 67 12.45 -2.69 13.78
CA ARG A 67 11.11 -2.96 14.30
C ARG A 67 11.18 -3.86 15.54
N ASN A 68 12.02 -4.90 15.55
CA ASN A 68 12.23 -5.75 16.72
C ASN A 68 12.74 -4.96 17.92
N ASN A 69 13.66 -4.02 17.73
CA ASN A 69 14.15 -3.17 18.80
C ASN A 69 13.06 -2.25 19.36
N ILE A 70 12.23 -1.66 18.49
CA ILE A 70 11.07 -0.84 18.91
C ILE A 70 10.12 -1.67 19.76
N VAL A 71 9.74 -2.85 19.27
CA VAL A 71 8.79 -3.75 19.94
C VAL A 71 9.36 -4.26 21.27
N LYS A 72 10.64 -4.65 21.32
CA LYS A 72 11.31 -5.11 22.55
C LYS A 72 11.39 -4.01 23.62
N ASN A 73 11.65 -2.76 23.20
CA ASN A 73 11.73 -1.62 24.11
C ASN A 73 10.34 -1.11 24.54
N TYR A 74 9.29 -1.48 23.81
CA TYR A 74 7.91 -1.33 24.23
C TYR A 74 7.53 -2.43 25.23
N SER A 75 6.82 -2.09 26.32
CA SER A 75 6.37 -3.12 27.25
C SER A 75 5.35 -4.04 26.58
N LYS A 76 5.39 -5.36 26.86
CA LYS A 76 4.44 -6.33 26.29
C LYS A 76 2.97 -5.94 26.47
N LYS A 77 2.64 -5.26 27.57
CA LYS A 77 1.28 -4.77 27.86
C LYS A 77 0.79 -3.66 26.91
N HIS A 78 1.71 -2.99 26.23
CA HIS A 78 1.47 -1.89 25.29
C HIS A 78 1.59 -2.33 23.83
N ILE A 79 1.75 -3.63 23.56
CA ILE A 79 1.71 -4.18 22.21
C ILE A 79 0.32 -4.76 21.99
N LEU A 80 -0.42 -4.20 21.03
CA LEU A 80 -1.74 -4.70 20.68
C LEU A 80 -1.63 -5.78 19.62
N ILE A 81 -0.91 -5.49 18.53
CA ILE A 81 -0.65 -6.43 17.43
C ILE A 81 0.82 -6.31 17.08
N ASP A 82 1.50 -7.44 16.99
CA ASP A 82 2.76 -7.56 16.26
C ASP A 82 2.78 -8.93 15.62
N GLY A 83 2.46 -8.99 14.32
CA GLY A 83 2.26 -10.26 13.64
C GLY A 83 2.47 -10.16 12.15
N THR A 84 2.80 -11.28 11.53
CA THR A 84 2.94 -11.42 10.08
C THR A 84 1.64 -11.91 9.46
N PHE A 85 1.29 -11.27 8.35
CA PHE A 85 0.08 -11.54 7.60
C PHE A 85 0.44 -11.76 6.14
N LYS A 86 -0.01 -12.89 5.59
CA LYS A 86 0.23 -13.24 4.21
C LYS A 86 -0.79 -12.53 3.32
N LEU A 87 -0.30 -11.94 2.23
CA LEU A 87 -1.15 -11.35 1.21
C LEU A 87 -1.87 -12.47 0.43
N ARG A 88 -3.21 -12.41 0.39
CA ARG A 88 -4.07 -13.39 -0.29
C ARG A 88 -4.41 -12.97 -1.72
N THR A 89 -4.53 -11.67 -1.98
CA THR A 89 -4.86 -11.11 -3.30
C THR A 89 -3.87 -10.01 -3.66
N LYS A 90 -3.80 -9.61 -4.94
CA LYS A 90 -2.89 -8.55 -5.38
C LYS A 90 -3.10 -7.27 -4.57
N LEU A 91 -2.01 -6.59 -4.23
CA LEU A 91 -2.02 -5.35 -3.47
C LEU A 91 -1.60 -4.19 -4.37
N LEU A 92 -2.49 -3.22 -4.51
CA LEU A 92 -2.23 -1.98 -5.24
C LEU A 92 -2.04 -0.83 -4.23
N LEU A 93 -0.82 -0.31 -4.13
CA LEU A 93 -0.47 0.76 -3.19
C LEU A 93 -0.25 2.06 -3.93
N GLY A 94 -0.90 3.15 -3.52
CA GLY A 94 -0.63 4.46 -4.10
C GLY A 94 -1.09 4.63 -5.54
N SER A 95 -2.24 4.06 -5.92
CA SER A 95 -2.78 4.16 -7.28
C SER A 95 -3.01 5.61 -7.76
N GLY A 96 -3.19 6.54 -6.83
CA GLY A 96 -3.32 7.98 -7.12
C GLY A 96 -1.99 8.74 -7.19
N LEU A 97 -0.85 8.06 -7.03
CA LEU A 97 0.46 8.70 -7.19
C LEU A 97 0.77 8.91 -8.67
N PRO A 98 1.42 10.03 -9.04
CA PRO A 98 1.85 10.27 -10.41
C PRO A 98 2.75 9.14 -10.92
N SER A 99 2.53 8.73 -12.17
CA SER A 99 3.26 7.63 -12.79
C SER A 99 3.32 7.79 -14.30
N LEU A 100 4.40 7.26 -14.89
CA LEU A 100 4.57 7.21 -16.34
C LEU A 100 3.49 6.37 -17.02
N ILE A 101 3.01 5.32 -16.32
CA ILE A 101 2.00 4.38 -16.83
C ILE A 101 0.60 4.68 -16.29
N GLU A 102 0.33 5.93 -15.89
CA GLU A 102 -0.90 6.47 -15.28
C GLU A 102 -1.12 6.08 -13.82
N VAL A 103 -0.88 4.83 -13.45
CA VAL A 103 -1.09 4.34 -12.08
C VAL A 103 0.25 4.22 -11.36
N GLY A 104 0.37 4.89 -10.23
CA GLY A 104 1.54 4.85 -9.36
C GLY A 104 1.62 3.65 -8.44
N ILE A 105 2.81 3.44 -7.89
CA ILE A 105 3.06 2.55 -6.76
C ILE A 105 3.70 3.33 -5.61
N HIS A 106 3.26 3.10 -4.39
CA HIS A 106 3.93 3.66 -3.22
C HIS A 106 5.14 2.81 -2.82
N LEU A 107 6.32 3.42 -2.84
CA LEU A 107 7.58 2.84 -2.37
C LEU A 107 8.18 3.70 -1.26
N SER A 108 8.88 3.06 -0.32
CA SER A 108 9.69 3.76 0.67
C SER A 108 10.77 4.52 -0.05
N ARG A 109 10.80 5.84 0.15
CA ARG A 109 11.77 6.74 -0.48
C ARG A 109 13.23 6.27 -0.36
N ASN A 110 13.61 5.82 0.83
CA ASN A 110 15.01 5.51 1.13
C ASN A 110 15.40 4.07 0.79
N TYR A 111 14.42 3.16 0.70
CA TYR A 111 14.68 1.72 0.57
C TYR A 111 14.10 1.09 -0.70
N GLY A 112 13.23 1.80 -1.43
CA GLY A 112 12.57 1.27 -2.63
C GLY A 112 11.61 0.11 -2.37
N ILE A 113 11.11 -0.02 -1.13
CA ILE A 113 10.26 -1.14 -0.69
C ILE A 113 8.78 -0.71 -0.73
N PRO A 114 7.84 -1.53 -1.24
CA PRO A 114 6.40 -1.25 -1.19
C PRO A 114 5.86 -1.42 0.23
N VAL A 115 5.92 -0.35 1.02
CA VAL A 115 5.41 -0.28 2.40
C VAL A 115 3.94 0.08 2.39
N ILE A 116 3.16 -0.46 3.32
CA ILE A 116 1.79 0.04 3.55
C ILE A 116 1.87 1.16 4.58
N PRO A 117 1.53 2.41 4.24
CA PRO A 117 1.62 3.52 5.17
C PRO A 117 0.72 3.34 6.39
N ALA A 118 1.20 3.72 7.57
CA ALA A 118 0.46 3.72 8.81
C ALA A 118 -0.85 4.51 8.71
N THR A 119 -0.84 5.61 7.95
CA THR A 119 -2.03 6.44 7.69
C THR A 119 -3.08 5.68 6.89
N SER A 120 -2.68 4.89 5.89
CA SER A 120 -3.60 4.02 5.14
C SER A 120 -4.19 2.92 6.01
N ILE A 121 -3.38 2.33 6.89
CA ILE A 121 -3.84 1.31 7.85
C ILE A 121 -4.83 1.92 8.84
N LYS A 122 -4.49 3.06 9.45
CA LYS A 122 -5.35 3.80 10.39
C LYS A 122 -6.68 4.18 9.73
N GLY A 123 -6.62 4.75 8.52
CA GLY A 123 -7.80 5.19 7.79
C GLY A 123 -8.73 4.04 7.37
N ALA A 124 -8.16 2.95 6.85
CA ALA A 124 -8.93 1.75 6.50
C ALA A 124 -9.62 1.14 7.72
N PHE A 125 -8.91 1.07 8.86
CA PHE A 125 -9.48 0.53 10.09
C PHE A 125 -10.53 1.46 10.70
N ALA A 126 -10.33 2.78 10.64
CA ALA A 126 -11.32 3.75 11.05
C ALA A 126 -12.62 3.62 10.25
N HIS A 127 -12.52 3.57 8.92
CA HIS A 127 -13.68 3.37 8.05
C HIS A 127 -14.41 2.07 8.36
N TYR A 128 -13.68 0.96 8.50
CA TYR A 128 -14.25 -0.34 8.86
C TYR A 128 -15.01 -0.29 10.19
N LEU A 129 -14.43 0.36 11.22
CA LEU A 129 -15.07 0.46 12.51
C LEU A 129 -16.31 1.35 12.48
N LEU A 130 -16.30 2.45 11.71
CA LEU A 130 -17.50 3.30 11.54
C LEU A 130 -18.67 2.51 10.96
N GLU A 131 -18.43 1.74 9.90
CA GLU A 131 -19.49 0.92 9.29
C GLU A 131 -19.98 -0.17 10.26
N LYS A 132 -19.08 -0.79 11.03
CA LYS A 132 -19.46 -1.76 12.07
C LYS A 132 -20.27 -1.15 13.21
N MET A 133 -20.01 0.11 13.55
CA MET A 133 -20.79 0.85 14.55
C MET A 133 -22.23 1.06 14.07
N GLU A 134 -22.44 1.31 12.78
CA GLU A 134 -23.76 1.49 12.17
C GLU A 134 -24.54 0.16 12.06
N GLU A 135 -23.88 -0.93 11.70
CA GLU A 135 -24.52 -2.24 11.46
C GLU A 135 -24.91 -2.99 12.74
N ASP A 136 -23.99 -3.14 13.69
CA ASP A 136 -24.10 -4.14 14.78
C ASP A 136 -23.91 -3.51 16.17
N LYS A 137 -23.53 -2.23 16.26
CA LYS A 137 -23.27 -1.48 17.51
C LYS A 137 -22.30 -2.18 18.48
N THR A 138 -21.57 -3.21 18.05
CA THR A 138 -20.59 -3.92 18.89
C THR A 138 -19.34 -3.10 19.17
N ILE A 139 -19.17 -2.00 18.45
CA ILE A 139 -18.14 -0.98 18.68
C ILE A 139 -18.85 0.26 19.21
N THR A 140 -18.40 0.75 20.36
CA THR A 140 -18.94 1.97 20.97
C THR A 140 -18.23 3.20 20.41
N GLU A 141 -18.93 4.34 20.41
CA GLU A 141 -18.34 5.63 20.03
C GLU A 141 -17.16 6.00 20.94
N GLU A 142 -17.24 5.66 22.23
CA GLU A 142 -16.15 5.87 23.20
C GLU A 142 -14.89 5.07 22.80
N LEU A 143 -15.04 3.79 22.44
CA LEU A 143 -13.93 2.97 21.99
C LEU A 143 -13.33 3.51 20.70
N TYR A 144 -14.16 3.93 19.74
CA TYR A 144 -13.70 4.55 18.49
C TYR A 144 -12.86 5.80 18.75
N LYS A 145 -13.36 6.71 19.61
CA LYS A 145 -12.65 7.93 20.02
C LYS A 145 -11.34 7.62 20.74
N LYS A 146 -11.31 6.62 21.64
CA LYS A 146 -10.08 6.16 22.29
C LYS A 146 -9.04 5.68 21.27
N ILE A 147 -9.46 4.99 20.21
CA ILE A 147 -8.53 4.46 19.20
C ILE A 147 -7.97 5.58 18.33
N PHE A 148 -8.83 6.41 17.72
CA PHE A 148 -8.42 7.32 16.64
C PHE A 148 -8.24 8.77 17.08
N GLY A 149 -8.86 9.16 18.19
CA GLY A 149 -8.99 10.54 18.65
C GLY A 149 -10.26 11.22 18.14
N THR A 150 -10.41 12.50 18.47
CA THR A 150 -11.47 13.39 17.96
C THR A 150 -10.85 14.58 17.25
N ASP A 151 -11.50 15.03 16.18
CA ASP A 151 -11.17 16.26 15.46
C ASP A 151 -12.46 17.07 15.28
N LEU A 152 -12.78 17.84 16.30
CA LEU A 152 -13.97 18.68 16.42
C LEU A 152 -13.62 20.15 16.19
N ASN A 153 -14.62 20.94 15.82
CA ASN A 153 -14.48 22.38 15.61
C ASN A 153 -14.00 23.14 16.86
N ASN A 154 -14.22 22.59 18.05
CA ASN A 154 -13.69 23.14 19.30
C ASN A 154 -12.42 22.39 19.71
N PRO A 155 -11.22 22.98 19.55
CA PRO A 155 -9.95 22.30 19.83
C PRO A 155 -9.79 21.84 21.28
N ARG A 156 -10.53 22.44 22.23
CA ARG A 156 -10.49 22.06 23.65
C ARG A 156 -11.15 20.70 23.93
N GLU A 157 -11.99 20.23 23.01
CA GLU A 157 -12.67 18.94 23.09
C GLU A 157 -11.95 17.86 22.26
N ASN A 158 -10.85 18.23 21.59
CA ASN A 158 -10.05 17.28 20.82
C ASN A 158 -9.24 16.37 21.73
N GLN A 159 -9.35 15.09 21.47
CA GLN A 159 -8.65 14.04 22.18
C GLN A 159 -7.70 13.35 21.21
N ARG A 160 -6.46 13.13 21.63
CA ARG A 160 -5.50 12.34 20.86
C ARG A 160 -5.86 10.87 20.97
N GLY A 161 -5.84 10.15 19.83
CA GLY A 161 -5.99 8.70 19.83
C GLY A 161 -4.86 7.98 20.59
N LEU A 162 -5.22 6.93 21.31
CA LEU A 162 -4.34 6.16 22.18
C LEU A 162 -3.74 4.92 21.50
N VAL A 163 -4.04 4.72 20.21
CA VAL A 163 -3.50 3.61 19.41
C VAL A 163 -2.52 4.14 18.36
N ILE A 164 -1.33 3.55 18.33
CA ILE A 164 -0.22 3.93 17.45
C ILE A 164 -0.11 2.87 16.37
N PHE A 165 -0.45 3.26 15.14
CA PHE A 165 -0.27 2.45 13.95
C PHE A 165 1.12 2.69 13.38
N LEU A 166 1.87 1.61 13.11
CA LEU A 166 3.14 1.70 12.40
C LEU A 166 2.97 1.21 10.97
N ASP A 167 3.85 1.66 10.08
CA ASP A 167 3.87 1.19 8.69
C ASP A 167 3.99 -0.34 8.66
N ALA A 168 3.24 -1.00 7.77
CA ALA A 168 3.38 -2.43 7.60
C ALA A 168 4.51 -2.72 6.61
N LEU A 169 5.51 -3.46 7.09
CA LEU A 169 6.74 -3.76 6.37
C LEU A 169 6.58 -5.11 5.66
N PRO A 170 6.96 -5.25 4.39
CA PRO A 170 7.00 -6.57 3.78
C PRO A 170 8.05 -7.44 4.47
N GLN A 171 7.84 -8.75 4.45
CA GLN A 171 8.68 -9.77 5.06
C GLN A 171 8.87 -10.93 4.08
N GLY A 172 10.07 -11.52 4.09
CA GLY A 172 10.41 -12.65 3.24
C GLY A 172 10.34 -12.30 1.75
N ASP A 173 9.94 -13.28 0.95
CA ASP A 173 9.86 -13.15 -0.50
C ASP A 173 8.69 -12.26 -0.92
N MET A 174 8.97 -11.43 -1.92
CA MET A 174 8.00 -10.50 -2.48
C MET A 174 8.13 -10.46 -3.99
N ARG A 175 6.99 -10.38 -4.67
CA ARG A 175 6.93 -10.30 -6.13
C ARG A 175 6.12 -9.09 -6.57
N ILE A 176 6.71 -8.30 -7.45
CA ILE A 176 6.01 -7.29 -8.21
C ILE A 176 5.48 -7.92 -9.51
N GLU A 177 4.23 -7.63 -9.85
CA GLU A 177 3.57 -8.11 -11.05
C GLU A 177 2.92 -6.94 -11.80
N ILE A 178 2.65 -7.15 -13.09
CA ILE A 178 1.78 -6.27 -13.87
C ILE A 178 0.37 -6.80 -13.78
N ASP A 179 -0.59 -5.93 -13.52
CA ASP A 179 -2.00 -6.22 -13.70
C ASP A 179 -2.62 -5.33 -14.77
N LEU A 180 -3.77 -5.75 -15.27
CA LEU A 180 -4.48 -5.09 -16.36
C LEU A 180 -5.94 -4.84 -15.97
N ILE A 181 -6.43 -3.64 -16.23
CA ILE A 181 -7.87 -3.35 -16.26
C ILE A 181 -8.28 -2.88 -17.65
N ASN A 182 -9.40 -3.38 -18.14
CA ASN A 182 -9.99 -2.95 -19.40
C ASN A 182 -11.16 -2.04 -19.09
N ASN A 183 -11.03 -0.74 -19.39
CA ASN A 183 -12.16 0.18 -19.25
C ASN A 183 -12.97 0.19 -20.55
N HIS A 184 -14.27 -0.12 -20.46
CA HIS A 184 -15.18 -0.11 -21.60
C HIS A 184 -15.97 1.21 -21.71
N PHE A 185 -16.22 1.92 -20.61
CA PHE A 185 -17.14 3.07 -20.59
C PHE A 185 -16.45 4.44 -20.62
N GLN A 186 -15.16 4.50 -20.98
CA GLN A 186 -14.42 5.77 -21.09
C GLN A 186 -15.19 6.85 -21.90
N PRO A 187 -15.81 6.52 -23.06
CA PRO A 187 -16.59 7.48 -23.84
C PRO A 187 -17.84 8.04 -23.14
N TYR A 188 -18.47 7.28 -22.24
CA TYR A 188 -19.63 7.71 -21.44
C TYR A 188 -19.21 8.67 -20.33
N TYR A 189 -18.12 8.38 -19.63
CA TYR A 189 -17.62 9.24 -18.56
C TYR A 189 -17.01 10.57 -19.06
N MET A 190 -16.52 10.60 -20.31
CA MET A 190 -15.85 11.77 -20.88
C MET A 190 -16.77 12.66 -21.74
N LYS A 191 -17.92 12.17 -22.21
CA LYS A 191 -18.85 12.93 -23.07
C LYS A 191 -20.30 12.65 -22.68
N GLN A 192 -21.09 13.71 -22.45
CA GLN A 192 -22.50 13.61 -22.02
C GLN A 192 -23.43 12.90 -23.01
N ASP A 193 -23.11 12.85 -24.31
CA ASP A 193 -24.02 12.33 -25.36
C ASP A 193 -23.85 10.83 -25.69
N ASN A 194 -22.93 10.12 -25.02
CA ASN A 194 -22.70 8.70 -25.30
C ASN A 194 -23.36 7.84 -24.23
N PRO A 195 -24.47 7.12 -24.49
CA PRO A 195 -25.07 6.26 -23.48
C PRO A 195 -24.08 5.15 -23.05
N PRO A 196 -24.17 4.68 -21.79
CA PRO A 196 -23.41 3.52 -21.36
C PRO A 196 -23.88 2.32 -22.20
N ASN A 197 -22.99 1.76 -23.01
CA ASN A 197 -23.29 0.64 -23.90
C ASN A 197 -22.10 -0.33 -23.94
N ASP A 198 -22.36 -1.60 -24.20
CA ASP A 198 -21.36 -2.68 -24.09
C ASP A 198 -20.52 -2.88 -25.37
N TRP A 199 -20.73 -2.05 -26.40
CA TRP A 199 -20.02 -2.17 -27.69
C TRP A 199 -18.74 -1.32 -27.80
N TYR A 200 -18.43 -0.54 -26.75
CA TYR A 200 -17.19 0.24 -26.73
C TYR A 200 -15.96 -0.67 -26.63
N SER A 201 -14.95 -0.36 -27.44
CA SER A 201 -13.68 -1.07 -27.42
C SER A 201 -12.97 -0.90 -26.08
N PRO A 202 -12.46 -1.98 -25.45
CA PRO A 202 -11.73 -1.88 -24.19
C PRO A 202 -10.47 -1.03 -24.37
N VAL A 203 -10.23 -0.11 -23.45
CA VAL A 203 -8.96 0.60 -23.32
C VAL A 203 -8.15 -0.05 -22.20
N PRO A 204 -7.15 -0.89 -22.52
CA PRO A 204 -6.34 -1.60 -21.54
C PRO A 204 -5.40 -0.64 -20.78
N VAL A 205 -5.52 -0.62 -19.46
CA VAL A 205 -4.63 0.13 -18.56
C VAL A 205 -3.82 -0.87 -17.72
N GLN A 206 -2.51 -0.91 -17.96
CA GLN A 206 -1.56 -1.75 -17.23
C GLN A 206 -0.95 -0.99 -16.06
N TYR A 207 -0.80 -1.64 -14.91
CA TYR A 207 -0.23 -1.05 -13.71
C TYR A 207 0.49 -2.08 -12.84
N ILE A 208 1.33 -1.59 -11.93
CA ILE A 208 2.18 -2.41 -11.07
C ILE A 208 1.45 -2.74 -9.77
N VAL A 209 1.54 -3.98 -9.34
CA VAL A 209 0.99 -4.48 -8.08
C VAL A 209 2.01 -5.33 -7.34
N VAL A 210 1.83 -5.46 -6.03
CA VAL A 210 2.48 -6.52 -5.25
C VAL A 210 1.62 -7.78 -5.41
N GLY A 211 2.14 -8.78 -6.11
CA GLY A 211 1.42 -10.01 -6.45
C GLY A 211 1.42 -11.04 -5.33
N ALA A 212 2.54 -11.18 -4.63
CA ALA A 212 2.69 -12.03 -3.47
C ALA A 212 3.69 -11.40 -2.50
N SER A 213 3.35 -11.40 -1.20
CA SER A 213 4.24 -10.96 -0.12
C SER A 213 3.66 -11.39 1.22
N THR A 214 4.49 -11.37 2.26
CA THR A 214 4.03 -11.29 3.65
C THR A 214 4.27 -9.88 4.17
N TYR A 215 3.42 -9.38 5.06
CA TYR A 215 3.58 -8.08 5.71
C TYR A 215 3.52 -8.22 7.22
N ARG A 216 4.43 -7.55 7.93
CA ARG A 216 4.37 -7.40 9.39
C ARG A 216 3.56 -6.17 9.74
N PHE A 217 2.46 -6.38 10.44
CA PHE A 217 1.65 -5.31 11.02
C PHE A 217 2.00 -5.16 12.50
N THR A 218 2.27 -3.93 12.93
CA THR A 218 2.52 -3.62 14.33
C THR A 218 1.62 -2.45 14.76
N ILE A 219 0.82 -2.70 15.80
CA ILE A 219 -0.03 -1.73 16.46
C ILE A 219 0.34 -1.69 17.93
N LEU A 220 0.68 -0.50 18.41
CA LEU A 220 1.06 -0.25 19.79
C LEU A 220 -0.02 0.58 20.49
N LEU A 221 -0.03 0.54 21.81
CA LEU A 221 -0.88 1.35 22.66
C LEU A 221 -0.03 2.44 23.29
N ASP A 222 -0.53 3.66 23.38
CA ASP A 222 0.14 4.73 24.12
C ASP A 222 0.38 4.29 25.59
N LYS A 223 1.49 4.74 26.18
CA LYS A 223 1.89 4.29 27.52
C LYS A 223 0.87 4.63 28.60
N GLU A 224 0.13 5.72 28.38
CA GLU A 224 -0.91 6.25 29.27
C GLU A 224 -2.29 5.66 28.97
N SER A 225 -2.40 4.76 27.99
CA SER A 225 -3.68 4.14 27.64
C SER A 225 -4.22 3.23 28.75
N ASN A 226 -5.55 3.23 28.89
CA ASN A 226 -6.29 2.48 29.90
C ASN A 226 -7.25 1.45 29.30
N PHE A 227 -6.89 0.87 28.15
CA PHE A 227 -7.72 -0.15 27.50
C PHE A 227 -7.90 -1.39 28.37
N THR A 228 -9.14 -1.85 28.52
CA THR A 228 -9.45 -3.14 29.14
C THR A 228 -8.97 -4.29 28.24
N GLU A 229 -8.77 -5.49 28.81
CA GLU A 229 -8.40 -6.66 27.99
C GLU A 229 -9.50 -7.03 26.98
N GLU A 230 -10.76 -6.77 27.31
CA GLU A 230 -11.89 -6.95 26.40
C GLU A 230 -11.80 -5.99 25.20
N GLU A 231 -11.58 -4.69 25.45
CA GLU A 231 -11.38 -3.69 24.39
C GLU A 231 -10.20 -4.07 23.49
N LYS A 232 -9.08 -4.49 24.08
CA LYS A 232 -7.90 -4.96 23.32
C LYS A 232 -8.25 -6.14 22.43
N ASN A 233 -8.93 -7.16 22.95
CA ASN A 233 -9.29 -8.35 22.19
C ASN A 233 -10.29 -8.04 21.07
N LYS A 234 -11.23 -7.13 21.32
CA LYS A 234 -12.16 -6.63 20.30
C LYS A 234 -11.40 -5.92 19.17
N ILE A 235 -10.50 -4.99 19.49
CA ILE A 235 -9.69 -4.28 18.48
C ILE A 235 -8.85 -5.27 17.66
N LYS A 236 -8.18 -6.24 18.30
CA LYS A 236 -7.39 -7.26 17.59
C LYS A 236 -8.25 -8.08 16.62
N THR A 237 -9.45 -8.46 17.05
CA THR A 237 -10.38 -9.28 16.26
C THR A 237 -10.87 -8.50 15.06
N GLU A 238 -11.34 -7.27 15.28
CA GLU A 238 -11.82 -6.40 14.21
C GLU A 238 -10.73 -6.02 13.22
N PHE A 239 -9.50 -5.79 13.68
CA PHE A 239 -8.38 -5.50 12.78
C PHE A 239 -8.08 -6.70 11.85
N LYS A 240 -8.10 -7.93 12.39
CA LYS A 240 -7.93 -9.15 11.58
C LYS A 240 -9.10 -9.33 10.59
N ASN A 241 -10.32 -9.03 11.01
CA ASN A 241 -11.50 -9.09 10.15
C ASN A 241 -11.43 -8.08 9.01
N MET A 242 -11.05 -6.82 9.31
CA MET A 242 -10.82 -5.79 8.31
C MET A 242 -9.77 -6.24 7.29
N LEU A 243 -8.62 -6.75 7.75
CA LEU A 243 -7.57 -7.25 6.85
C LEU A 243 -8.06 -8.36 5.91
N LYS A 244 -8.93 -9.25 6.41
CA LYS A 244 -9.48 -10.38 5.66
C LYS A 244 -10.61 -10.00 4.71
N LEU A 245 -11.51 -9.09 5.11
CA LEU A 245 -12.78 -8.81 4.42
C LEU A 245 -12.75 -7.51 3.63
N TYR A 246 -12.17 -6.44 4.19
CA TYR A 246 -12.11 -5.10 3.59
C TYR A 246 -10.82 -4.86 2.82
N GLY A 247 -9.73 -5.44 3.31
CA GLY A 247 -8.40 -5.24 2.77
C GLY A 247 -7.87 -3.82 2.93
N ILE A 248 -6.65 -3.61 2.42
CA ILE A 248 -5.97 -2.32 2.44
C ILE A 248 -5.41 -2.02 1.06
N GLY A 249 -5.39 -0.74 0.67
CA GLY A 249 -4.88 -0.29 -0.62
C GLY A 249 -6.00 0.16 -1.54
N ALA A 250 -5.70 0.26 -2.83
CA ALA A 250 -6.68 0.64 -3.84
C ALA A 250 -7.44 -0.57 -4.37
N LYS A 251 -8.62 -0.31 -4.96
CA LYS A 251 -9.47 -1.33 -5.61
C LYS A 251 -9.90 -2.47 -4.66
N THR A 252 -10.09 -2.18 -3.38
CA THR A 252 -10.57 -3.13 -2.38
C THR A 252 -11.95 -3.71 -2.71
N ASN A 253 -12.83 -2.96 -3.37
CA ASN A 253 -14.12 -3.47 -3.86
C ASN A 253 -13.98 -4.54 -4.95
N TYR A 254 -12.86 -4.53 -5.69
CA TYR A 254 -12.50 -5.59 -6.65
C TYR A 254 -11.70 -6.73 -6.00
N GLY A 255 -11.61 -6.76 -4.68
CA GLY A 255 -10.94 -7.83 -3.92
C GLY A 255 -9.44 -7.65 -3.70
N TYR A 256 -8.85 -6.50 -4.02
CA TYR A 256 -7.42 -6.27 -3.82
C TYR A 256 -7.05 -6.11 -2.33
N GLY A 257 -5.81 -6.43 -2.00
CA GLY A 257 -5.21 -6.13 -0.69
C GLY A 257 -5.81 -6.88 0.48
N ARG A 258 -6.27 -8.13 0.27
CA ARG A 258 -6.76 -9.01 1.35
C ARG A 258 -5.60 -9.74 1.99
N PHE A 259 -5.65 -9.89 3.31
CA PHE A 259 -4.61 -10.54 4.09
C PHE A 259 -5.18 -11.62 5.00
N GLU A 260 -4.32 -12.52 5.41
CA GLU A 260 -4.61 -13.51 6.45
C GLU A 260 -3.46 -13.62 7.45
N PRO A 261 -3.72 -14.05 8.69
CA PRO A 261 -2.65 -14.39 9.62
C PRO A 261 -1.76 -15.48 9.02
N GLN A 262 -0.45 -15.28 9.04
CA GLN A 262 0.48 -16.36 8.73
C GLN A 262 0.54 -17.30 9.95
N ALA A 263 0.28 -18.59 9.76
CA ALA A 263 0.49 -19.57 10.82
C ALA A 263 1.97 -19.56 11.22
N GLU A 264 2.25 -19.48 12.52
CA GLU A 264 3.57 -19.79 13.05
C GLU A 264 3.80 -21.29 12.84
N ASN A 265 4.72 -21.66 11.95
CA ASN A 265 5.21 -23.03 11.83
C ASN A 265 6.25 -23.31 12.92
#